data_AF-A0A402BCR7-F1
#
_entry.id   AF-A0A402BCR7-F1
#
_cell.length_a   1.000
_cell.length_b   1.000
_cell.length_c   1.000
_cell.angle_alpha   90.00
_cell.angle_beta   90.00
_cell.angle_gamma   90.00
#
_symmetry.space_group_name_H-M   'P 1'
#
loop_
_entity.id
_entity.type
_entity.pdbx_description
1 polymer ?
#
loop_
_entity_poly.entity_id
_entity_poly.type
_entity_poly.pdbx_seq_one_letter_code
_entity_poly.pdbx_strand_id
1 'polypeptide(L)' 'MGSPETVAQKIAKNLPALGASHFDLKYGMGGLTQRALMTHIELYGTQVVPRVRELLAQTQDNRSH' A
#
# COMPACT_ATOMS: atom_id res chain seq x y z
N MET A 1 -13.10 -3.05 -3.53
CA MET A 1 -11.67 -2.86 -3.19
C MET A 1 -11.56 -1.47 -2.61
N GLY A 2 -11.15 -1.33 -1.34
CA GLY A 2 -11.21 -0.07 -0.59
C GLY A 2 -10.34 1.04 -1.18
N SER A 3 -10.55 2.27 -0.70
CA SER A 3 -9.78 3.46 -1.08
C SER A 3 -8.27 3.24 -0.92
N PRO A 4 -7.41 3.95 -1.70
CA PRO A 4 -5.95 3.82 -1.61
C PRO A 4 -5.42 3.99 -0.18
N GLU A 5 -6.08 4.82 0.63
CA GLU A 5 -5.75 4.97 2.05
C GLU A 5 -6.00 3.71 2.88
N THR A 6 -7.13 3.02 2.68
CA THR A 6 -7.41 1.74 3.37
C THR A 6 -6.40 0.67 3.00
N VAL A 7 -5.95 0.66 1.74
CA VAL A 7 -4.88 -0.25 1.29
C VAL A 7 -3.57 0.10 1.98
N ALA A 8 -3.18 1.38 2.01
CA ALA A 8 -1.96 1.84 2.67
C ALA A 8 -1.93 1.48 4.16
N GLN A 9 -3.03 1.69 4.88
CA GLN A 9 -3.13 1.33 6.30
C GLN A 9 -2.99 -0.18 6.53
N LYS A 10 -3.62 -1.01 5.70
CA LYS A 10 -3.48 -2.48 5.81
C LYS A 10 -2.04 -2.93 5.56
N ILE A 11 -1.39 -2.36 4.55
CA ILE A 11 0.01 -2.64 4.22
C ILE A 11 0.92 -2.27 5.39
N ALA A 12 0.82 -1.03 5.89
CA ALA A 12 1.66 -0.53 6.98
C ALA A 12 1.47 -1.29 8.30
N LYS A 13 0.26 -1.81 8.57
CA LYS A 13 0.00 -2.65 9.75
C LYS A 13 0.55 -4.07 9.60
N ASN A 14 0.45 -4.65 8.40
CA ASN A 14 0.79 -6.06 8.18
C ASN A 14 2.28 -6.29 7.87
N LEU A 15 2.97 -5.38 7.17
CA LEU A 15 4.43 -5.49 6.90
C LEU A 15 5.25 -5.81 8.16
N PRO A 16 5.15 -4.99 9.24
CA PRO A 16 5.89 -5.25 10.46
C PRO A 16 5.49 -6.54 11.17
N ALA A 17 4.22 -6.95 11.06
CA ALA A 17 3.72 -8.17 11.67
C ALA A 17 4.22 -9.43 10.95
N LEU A 18 4.47 -9.33 9.64
CA LEU A 18 4.94 -10.41 8.78
C LEU A 18 6.48 -10.43 8.63
N GLY A 19 7.19 -9.41 9.10
CA GLY A 19 8.63 -9.24 8.86
C GLY A 19 8.97 -9.04 7.37
N ALA A 20 7.98 -8.65 6.55
CA ALA A 20 8.13 -8.50 5.11
C ALA A 20 8.59 -7.09 4.74
N SER A 21 9.54 -6.98 3.81
CA SER A 21 10.02 -5.69 3.29
C SER A 21 9.33 -5.26 2.00
N HIS A 22 8.55 -6.15 1.38
CA HIS A 22 7.87 -5.92 0.11
C HIS A 22 6.42 -6.38 0.17
N PHE A 23 5.55 -5.68 -0.54
CA PHE A 23 4.16 -6.05 -0.73
C PHE A 23 3.88 -6.17 -2.22
N ASP A 24 3.60 -7.40 -2.69
CA ASP A 24 3.11 -7.60 -4.04
C ASP A 24 1.60 -7.38 -4.06
N LEU A 25 1.16 -6.47 -4.91
CA LEU A 25 -0.25 -6.22 -5.14
C LEU A 25 -0.62 -6.72 -6.53
N LYS A 26 -1.11 -7.96 -6.59
CA LYS A 26 -1.63 -8.55 -7.82
C LYS A 26 -2.96 -7.90 -8.21
N TYR A 27 -2.91 -6.80 -8.95
CA TYR A 27 -4.07 -6.10 -9.55
C TYR A 27 -4.68 -6.84 -10.77
N GLY A 28 -4.50 -8.15 -10.88
CA GLY A 28 -5.01 -8.96 -11.98
C GLY A 28 -6.30 -9.70 -11.61
N MET A 29 -7.40 -8.97 -11.40
CA MET A 29 -8.73 -9.60 -11.52
C MET A 29 -9.16 -9.42 -12.98
N GLY A 30 -9.43 -10.53 -13.66
CA GLY A 30 -9.85 -10.52 -15.06
C GLY A 30 -11.01 -9.56 -15.29
N GLY A 31 -10.89 -8.69 -16.31
CA GLY A 31 -11.91 -7.70 -16.67
C GLY A 31 -11.53 -6.23 -16.45
N LEU A 32 -10.36 -5.92 -15.89
CA LEU A 32 -9.88 -4.53 -15.83
C LEU A 32 -9.43 -4.06 -17.21
N THR A 33 -10.04 -2.99 -17.71
CA THR A 33 -9.62 -2.31 -18.94
C THR A 33 -8.23 -1.68 -18.73
N GLN A 34 -7.43 -1.59 -19.80
CA GLN A 34 -6.08 -0.99 -19.75
C GLN A 34 -6.04 0.38 -19.04
N ARG A 35 -7.10 1.20 -19.22
CA ARG A 35 -7.22 2.51 -18.57
C ARG A 35 -7.31 2.40 -17.05
N ALA A 36 -8.11 1.47 -16.54
CA ALA A 36 -8.25 1.25 -15.10
C ALA A 36 -6.93 0.75 -14.49
N LEU A 37 -6.17 -0.07 -15.23
CA LEU A 37 -4.84 -0.51 -14.81
C LEU A 37 -3.88 0.67 -14.69
N MET A 38 -3.84 1.56 -15.70
CA MET A 38 -2.98 2.74 -15.67
C MET A 38 -3.34 3.69 -14.52
N THR A 39 -4.63 3.94 -14.29
CA THR A 39 -5.07 4.75 -13.14
C THR A 39 -4.69 4.10 -11.81
N HIS A 40 -4.80 2.78 -11.67
CA HIS A 40 -4.37 2.10 -10.45
C HIS A 40 -2.85 2.19 -10.22
N ILE A 41 -2.04 2.08 -11.28
CA ILE A 41 -0.59 2.22 -11.18
C ILE A 41 -0.22 3.64 -10.74
N GLU A 42 -0.87 4.66 -11.32
CA GLU A 42 -0.67 6.06 -10.95
C GLU A 42 -1.05 6.31 -9.49
N LEU A 43 -2.25 5.90 -9.08
CA LEU A 43 -2.72 6.02 -7.69
C LEU A 43 -1.82 5.26 -6.71
N TYR A 44 -1.34 4.08 -7.09
CA TYR A 44 -0.43 3.29 -6.27
C TYR A 44 0.89 4.04 -6.06
N GLY A 45 1.52 4.51 -7.15
CA GLY A 45 2.80 5.22 -7.08
C GLY A 45 2.72 6.58 -6.39
N THR A 46 1.64 7.33 -6.62
CA THR A 46 1.50 8.72 -6.15
C THR A 46 0.82 8.87 -4.80
N GLN A 47 -0.06 7.93 -4.41
CA GLN A 47 -0.81 8.02 -3.15
C GLN A 47 -0.46 6.91 -2.17
N VAL A 48 -0.45 5.65 -2.63
CA VAL A 48 -0.27 4.51 -1.71
C VAL A 48 1.17 4.42 -1.20
N VAL A 49 2.16 4.48 -2.09
CA VAL A 49 3.58 4.39 -1.72
C VAL A 49 4.00 5.46 -0.70
N PRO A 50 3.78 6.77 -0.91
CA PRO A 50 4.16 7.77 0.09
C PRO A 50 3.42 7.57 1.41
N ARG A 51 2.12 7.24 1.36
CA ARG A 51 1.33 7.03 2.58
C ARG A 51 1.81 5.85 3.41
N VAL A 52 2.17 4.73 2.78
CA VAL A 52 2.75 3.56 3.48
C VAL A 52 4.07 3.94 4.16
N ARG A 53 4.93 4.72 3.49
CA ARG A 53 6.22 5.15 4.07
C ARG A 53 6.02 6.03 5.31
N GLU A 54 5.07 6.96 5.26
CA GLU A 54 4.74 7.80 6.43
C GLU A 54 4.22 6.96 7.60
N LEU A 55 3.30 6.04 7.34
CA LEU A 55 2.71 5.18 8.38
C LEU A 55 3.76 4.24 9.00
N LEU A 56 4.69 3.72 8.20
CA LEU A 56 5.81 2.92 8.71
C LEU A 56 6.77 3.76 9.55
N ALA A 57 7.08 4.99 9.14
CA ALA A 57 7.90 5.89 9.95
C ALA A 57 7.26 6.18 11.32
N GLN A 58 5.95 6.45 11.34
CA GLN A 58 5.17 6.64 12.58
C GLN A 58 5.14 5.39 13.46
N THR A 59 5.03 4.19 12.87
CA THR A 59 5.01 2.95 13.65
C THR A 59 6.38 2.61 14.25
N GLN A 60 7.48 2.95 13.58
CA GLN A 60 8.84 2.73 14.07
C GLN A 60 9.22 3.68 15.20
N ASP A 61 8.79 4.95 15.11
CA ASP A 61 8.89 5.93 16.20
C ASP A 61 8.22 5.39 17.49
N ASN A 62 6.99 4.90 17.38
CA ASN A 62 6.23 4.38 18.52
C ASN A 62 6.77 3.06 19.13
N ARG A 63 7.73 2.37 18.49
CA ARG A 63 8.44 1.21 19.10
C ARG A 63 9.73 1.59 19.80
N SER A 64 10.20 2.81 19.61
CA SER A 64 11.45 3.32 20.18
C SER A 64 11.24 4.01 21.53
N HIS A 65 10.02 3.91 22.08
CA HIS A 65 9.58 4.41 23.38
C HIS A 65 8.93 3.27 24.16
#